data_AF-A0A7V8NWB6-F1
#
_entry.id   AF-A0A7V8NWB6-F1
#
_cell.length_a   1.000
_cell.length_b   1.000
_cell.length_c   1.000
_cell.angle_alpha   90.00
_cell.angle_beta   90.00
_cell.angle_gamma   90.00
#
_symmetry.space_group_name_H-M   'P 1'
#
loop_
_entity.id
_entity.type
_entity.pdbx_description
1 polymer ?
#
loop_
_entity_poly.entity_id
_entity_poly.type
_entity_poly.pdbx_seq_one_letter_code
_entity_poly.pdbx_strand_id
1 'polypeptide(L)'
;MTVKKWVYFFGAGQAEGDGSWRDLLGGKGAGLAEMTKIGLPVPAGFTISTEACDYYYKHDRKLPPELEKQVADNVAKLERATKKKLGDPQNPLLVSVRSGSARSMPGMMETILNLGLNDRSVTGLAAVTKNERFAYDAYRRFVQMYSTVVMGLSKEDLEHRLRAMKQRLGIKEDTAVPASGWKELVGEYKTYFREKSGKDFPHDPMGQLWGAIAAVFGSWMAEKAVTYRRVEKITGLLGTAVNVVQMVFGNTGEHSGTGVCFTRDPSSGEKIFYGDYLVNAQGEDVVAGIRTPMHLDQMAKTIPKVYAQLEQVRGKLEKHYRDMQDMEFTVEEGTLYMLQTRTGKRTPAAAFRMAVDMANEKLITREEALLRIKPEDIERLFYPVIDSTIDRNTLRAKVLATGINAVPGAAAGRVVFSAPKAEEWAERGEKVILVRRETSPEDVGGMAVAAGILTATGGKTSHAAVVARGWGKCCVVGAEKLEIDYQTLSMSTNGHVVR
;
A
#
# COMPACT_ATOMS: atom_id res chain seq x y z
N MET A 1 -31.54 22.36 -17.39
CA MET A 1 -31.02 21.34 -16.45
C MET A 1 -29.56 21.66 -16.19
N THR A 2 -29.13 21.76 -14.94
CA THR A 2 -27.71 21.97 -14.58
C THR A 2 -26.90 20.74 -14.97
N VAL A 3 -25.84 20.92 -15.76
CA VAL A 3 -24.92 19.84 -16.17
C VAL A 3 -24.31 19.20 -14.92
N LYS A 4 -24.43 17.87 -14.77
CA LYS A 4 -23.86 17.15 -13.62
C LYS A 4 -22.32 17.23 -13.64
N LYS A 5 -21.73 17.56 -12.50
CA LYS A 5 -20.27 17.63 -12.33
C LYS A 5 -19.70 16.27 -11.95
N TRP A 6 -18.76 15.78 -12.74
CA TRP A 6 -18.11 14.48 -12.59
C TRP A 6 -16.64 14.61 -12.17
N VAL A 7 -15.98 15.73 -12.48
CA VAL A 7 -14.54 15.94 -12.31
C VAL A 7 -14.27 17.13 -11.38
N TYR A 8 -13.38 16.94 -10.41
CA TYR A 8 -13.08 17.89 -9.34
C TYR A 8 -11.58 18.19 -9.29
N PHE A 9 -11.20 19.43 -9.57
CA PHE A 9 -9.79 19.87 -9.61
C PHE A 9 -9.23 20.11 -8.20
N PHE A 10 -7.91 19.90 -8.05
CA PHE A 10 -7.11 20.37 -6.92
C PHE A 10 -5.71 20.79 -7.40
N GLY A 11 -5.21 21.92 -6.92
CA GLY A 11 -3.87 22.42 -7.27
C GLY A 11 -3.77 23.92 -7.09
N ALA A 12 -2.54 24.44 -7.09
CA ALA A 12 -2.26 25.88 -6.93
C ALA A 12 -2.96 26.50 -5.69
N GLY A 13 -3.06 25.74 -4.59
CA GLY A 13 -3.68 26.17 -3.34
C GLY A 13 -5.21 26.18 -3.34
N GLN A 14 -5.88 25.67 -4.38
CA GLN A 14 -7.33 25.59 -4.46
C GLN A 14 -7.79 24.15 -4.73
N ALA A 15 -8.92 23.74 -4.17
CA ALA A 15 -9.56 22.47 -4.48
C ALA A 15 -11.08 22.64 -4.58
N GLU A 16 -11.69 21.94 -5.54
CA GLU A 16 -13.13 21.92 -5.77
C GLU A 16 -13.88 20.89 -4.90
N GLY A 17 -13.15 20.12 -4.08
CA GLY A 17 -13.69 19.12 -3.15
C GLY A 17 -13.10 19.24 -1.74
N ASP A 18 -13.47 18.34 -0.84
CA ASP A 18 -12.97 18.34 0.55
C ASP A 18 -12.78 16.93 1.13
N GLY A 19 -12.12 16.87 2.29
CA GLY A 19 -11.82 15.62 2.99
C GLY A 19 -13.03 14.82 3.46
N SER A 20 -14.22 15.43 3.55
CA SER A 20 -15.47 14.77 3.93
C SER A 20 -16.14 14.07 2.74
N TRP A 21 -15.83 14.46 1.50
CA TRP A 21 -16.43 13.90 0.27
C TRP A 21 -15.83 12.54 -0.13
N ARG A 22 -15.53 11.69 0.84
CA ARG A 22 -14.89 10.39 0.63
C ARG A 22 -15.72 9.44 -0.22
N ASP A 23 -17.04 9.51 -0.13
CA ASP A 23 -17.93 8.65 -0.92
C ASP A 23 -17.94 9.07 -2.39
N LEU A 24 -17.77 10.36 -2.69
CA LEU A 24 -17.76 10.92 -4.04
C LEU A 24 -16.38 10.89 -4.69
N LEU A 25 -15.32 11.28 -3.96
CA LEU A 25 -13.96 11.45 -4.48
C LEU A 25 -13.04 10.26 -4.15
N GLY A 26 -13.55 9.29 -3.38
CA GLY A 26 -12.73 8.27 -2.75
C GLY A 26 -11.85 8.84 -1.63
N GLY A 27 -11.22 7.95 -0.86
CA GLY A 27 -10.34 8.36 0.24
C GLY A 27 -9.11 9.13 -0.24
N LYS A 28 -8.53 8.76 -1.39
CA LYS A 28 -7.34 9.44 -1.95
C LYS A 28 -7.69 10.82 -2.51
N GLY A 29 -8.74 10.94 -3.32
CA GLY A 29 -9.15 12.22 -3.91
C GLY A 29 -9.58 13.22 -2.85
N ALA A 30 -10.36 12.78 -1.87
CA ALA A 30 -10.72 13.61 -0.71
C ALA A 30 -9.48 14.05 0.09
N GLY A 31 -8.51 13.16 0.30
CA GLY A 31 -7.25 13.50 0.97
C GLY A 31 -6.41 14.52 0.20
N LEU A 32 -6.28 14.36 -1.12
CA LEU A 32 -5.55 15.32 -1.99
C LEU A 32 -6.22 16.70 -1.97
N ALA A 33 -7.56 16.73 -2.04
CA ALA A 33 -8.33 17.97 -1.96
C ALA A 33 -8.14 18.66 -0.60
N GLU A 34 -8.24 17.91 0.51
CA GLU A 34 -8.09 18.45 1.86
C GLU A 34 -6.67 18.99 2.09
N MET A 35 -5.64 18.20 1.74
CA MET A 35 -4.24 18.64 1.84
C MET A 35 -4.00 19.93 1.04
N THR A 36 -4.60 20.05 -0.15
CA THR A 36 -4.51 21.26 -0.97
C THR A 36 -5.20 22.45 -0.29
N LYS A 37 -6.41 22.27 0.25
CA LYS A 37 -7.17 23.33 0.95
C LYS A 37 -6.45 23.85 2.19
N ILE A 38 -5.81 22.96 2.94
CA ILE A 38 -4.99 23.37 4.07
C ILE A 38 -3.61 23.87 3.63
N GLY A 39 -3.35 24.10 2.35
CA GLY A 39 -2.13 24.74 1.86
C GLY A 39 -0.86 23.92 2.03
N LEU A 40 -0.95 22.59 1.88
CA LEU A 40 0.23 21.74 1.72
C LEU A 40 0.70 21.73 0.25
N PRO A 41 1.98 21.43 -0.01
CA PRO A 41 2.50 21.39 -1.38
C PRO A 41 2.06 20.10 -2.08
N VAL A 42 0.78 20.04 -2.49
CA VAL A 42 0.22 18.88 -3.20
C VAL A 42 0.44 19.06 -4.71
N PRO A 43 0.92 18.03 -5.43
CA PRO A 43 0.96 18.08 -6.89
C PRO A 43 -0.43 18.31 -7.47
N ALA A 44 -0.55 19.23 -8.44
CA ALA A 44 -1.83 19.55 -9.06
C ALA A 44 -2.43 18.34 -9.79
N GLY A 45 -3.76 18.28 -9.85
CA GLY A 45 -4.50 17.19 -10.45
C GLY A 45 -6.01 17.38 -10.40
N PHE A 46 -6.72 16.30 -10.70
CA PHE A 46 -8.17 16.25 -10.58
C PHE A 46 -8.65 14.83 -10.28
N THR A 47 -9.82 14.73 -9.68
CA THR A 47 -10.48 13.46 -9.36
C THR A 47 -11.76 13.32 -10.17
N ILE A 48 -11.89 12.21 -10.90
CA ILE A 48 -13.14 11.75 -11.50
C ILE A 48 -13.89 10.94 -10.44
N SER A 49 -15.12 11.37 -10.15
CA SER A 49 -15.93 10.84 -9.05
C SER A 49 -16.28 9.35 -9.15
N THR A 50 -16.58 8.74 -8.01
CA THR A 50 -17.14 7.37 -7.90
C THR A 50 -18.49 7.24 -8.61
N GLU A 51 -19.28 8.32 -8.68
CA GLU A 51 -20.53 8.33 -9.43
C GLU A 51 -20.32 8.12 -10.93
N ALA A 52 -19.20 8.58 -11.50
CA ALA A 52 -18.88 8.32 -12.90
C ALA A 52 -18.58 6.81 -13.12
N CYS A 53 -17.95 6.16 -12.14
CA CYS A 53 -17.75 4.71 -12.15
C CYS A 53 -19.08 3.94 -12.02
N ASP A 54 -19.98 4.38 -11.15
CA ASP A 54 -21.32 3.80 -11.01
C ASP A 54 -22.14 3.95 -12.31
N TYR A 55 -22.12 5.15 -12.92
CA TYR A 55 -22.72 5.39 -14.23
C TYR A 55 -22.16 4.44 -15.29
N TYR A 56 -20.83 4.30 -15.34
CA TYR A 56 -20.15 3.40 -16.27
C TYR A 56 -20.68 1.98 -16.18
N TYR A 57 -20.84 1.42 -14.98
CA TYR A 57 -21.38 0.07 -14.82
C TYR A 57 -22.88 -0.04 -15.08
N LYS A 58 -23.67 1.00 -14.78
CA LYS A 58 -25.12 1.02 -15.05
C LYS A 58 -25.49 1.19 -16.53
N HIS A 59 -24.57 1.67 -17.36
CA HIS A 59 -24.80 1.96 -18.77
C HIS A 59 -23.89 1.14 -19.69
N ASP A 60 -23.75 -0.16 -19.40
CA ASP A 60 -22.99 -1.11 -20.24
C ASP A 60 -21.55 -0.64 -20.54
N ARG A 61 -20.88 -0.11 -19.52
CA ARG A 61 -19.50 0.40 -19.63
C ARG A 61 -19.36 1.61 -20.56
N LYS A 62 -20.42 2.40 -20.72
CA LYS A 62 -20.38 3.70 -21.41
C LYS A 62 -20.14 4.83 -20.43
N LEU A 63 -19.31 5.79 -20.81
CA LEU A 63 -19.01 6.97 -20.00
C LEU A 63 -20.17 8.01 -20.09
N PRO A 64 -20.37 8.85 -19.06
CA PRO A 64 -21.29 9.98 -19.15
C PRO A 64 -20.91 10.90 -20.32
N PRO A 65 -21.88 11.37 -21.15
CA PRO A 65 -21.57 12.20 -22.31
C PRO A 65 -20.78 13.48 -21.99
N GLU A 66 -21.02 14.08 -20.83
CA GLU A 66 -20.36 15.32 -20.43
C GLU A 66 -18.99 15.11 -19.79
N LEU A 67 -18.63 13.85 -19.48
CA LEU A 67 -17.36 13.54 -18.81
C LEU A 67 -16.18 13.90 -19.69
N GLU A 68 -16.28 13.70 -21.01
CA GLU A 68 -15.19 13.94 -21.94
C GLU A 68 -14.73 15.40 -21.91
N LYS A 69 -15.69 16.33 -22.06
CA LYS A 69 -15.44 17.76 -21.96
C LYS A 69 -14.88 18.15 -20.60
N GLN A 70 -15.42 17.60 -19.50
CA GLN A 70 -14.94 17.92 -18.16
C GLN A 70 -13.50 17.45 -17.91
N VAL A 71 -13.11 16.28 -18.43
CA VAL A 71 -11.73 15.81 -18.35
C VAL A 71 -10.82 16.72 -19.16
N ALA A 72 -11.18 17.07 -20.40
CA ALA A 72 -10.41 17.99 -21.23
C ALA A 72 -10.23 19.37 -20.58
N ASP A 73 -11.31 19.95 -20.03
CA ASP A 73 -11.28 21.24 -19.32
C ASP A 73 -10.32 21.19 -18.10
N ASN A 74 -10.28 20.07 -17.37
CA ASN A 74 -9.41 19.90 -16.21
C ASN A 74 -7.96 19.56 -16.58
N VAL A 75 -7.71 18.88 -17.70
CA VAL A 75 -6.36 18.75 -18.27
C VAL A 75 -5.83 20.14 -18.62
N ALA A 76 -6.62 20.99 -19.28
CA ALA A 76 -6.20 22.37 -19.58
C ALA A 76 -5.95 23.22 -18.31
N LYS A 77 -6.75 23.03 -17.25
CA LYS A 77 -6.46 23.64 -15.94
C LYS A 77 -5.12 23.14 -15.36
N LEU A 78 -4.86 21.84 -15.45
CA LEU A 78 -3.61 21.25 -15.00
C LEU A 78 -2.41 21.80 -15.78
N GLU A 79 -2.50 21.88 -17.10
CA GLU A 79 -1.45 22.47 -17.94
C GLU A 79 -1.13 23.92 -17.55
N ARG A 80 -2.16 24.74 -17.29
CA ARG A 80 -1.98 26.11 -16.78
C ARG A 80 -1.33 26.15 -15.40
N ALA A 81 -1.76 25.29 -14.48
CA ALA A 81 -1.22 25.24 -13.12
C ALA A 81 0.25 24.81 -13.08
N THR A 82 0.64 23.92 -14.00
CA THR A 82 1.99 23.34 -14.07
C THR A 82 2.93 24.07 -15.02
N LYS A 83 2.39 24.90 -15.91
CA LYS A 83 3.12 25.52 -17.04
C LYS A 83 3.80 24.48 -17.94
N LYS A 84 3.19 23.30 -18.05
CA LYS A 84 3.62 22.16 -18.88
C LYS A 84 2.43 21.71 -19.73
N LYS A 85 2.68 21.02 -20.84
CA LYS A 85 1.62 20.53 -21.74
C LYS A 85 1.67 19.00 -21.87
N LEU A 86 0.52 18.34 -21.82
CA LEU A 86 0.43 16.88 -21.76
C LEU A 86 1.09 16.24 -22.99
N GLY A 87 2.17 15.49 -22.76
CA GLY A 87 2.96 14.85 -23.82
C GLY A 87 3.65 15.81 -24.81
N ASP A 88 3.96 17.03 -24.36
CA ASP A 88 4.70 18.02 -25.15
C ASP A 88 6.16 17.57 -25.44
N PRO A 89 6.70 17.82 -26.65
CA PRO A 89 8.06 17.42 -27.02
C PRO A 89 9.17 18.26 -26.40
N GLN A 90 8.87 19.40 -25.77
CA GLN A 90 9.87 20.29 -25.18
C GLN A 90 9.78 20.32 -23.65
N ASN A 91 8.57 20.49 -23.11
CA ASN A 91 8.34 20.55 -21.66
C ASN A 91 7.11 19.70 -21.27
N PRO A 92 7.25 18.37 -21.26
CA PRO A 92 6.12 17.46 -21.08
C PRO A 92 5.53 17.55 -19.68
N LEU A 93 4.21 17.76 -19.62
CA LEU A 93 3.42 17.35 -18.48
C LEU A 93 3.23 15.84 -18.57
N LEU A 94 3.57 15.15 -17.50
CA LEU A 94 3.29 13.74 -17.30
C LEU A 94 2.35 13.60 -16.11
N VAL A 95 1.47 12.61 -16.13
CA VAL A 95 0.50 12.37 -15.06
C VAL A 95 0.56 10.92 -14.56
N SER A 96 0.19 10.74 -13.30
CA SER A 96 -0.21 9.45 -12.76
C SER A 96 -1.72 9.34 -12.76
N VAL A 97 -2.23 8.15 -13.05
CA VAL A 97 -3.64 7.80 -12.97
C VAL A 97 -3.80 6.74 -11.90
N ARG A 98 -4.45 7.12 -10.79
CA ARG A 98 -4.52 6.32 -9.56
C ARG A 98 -5.97 6.10 -9.14
N SER A 99 -6.32 4.85 -8.96
CA SER A 99 -7.58 4.44 -8.34
C SER A 99 -7.70 4.89 -6.88
N GLY A 100 -8.93 5.20 -6.45
CA GLY A 100 -9.24 5.55 -5.07
C GLY A 100 -10.72 5.38 -4.73
N SER A 101 -11.06 4.33 -3.99
CA SER A 101 -12.40 4.11 -3.42
C SER A 101 -12.56 4.79 -2.06
N ALA A 102 -13.79 4.93 -1.57
CA ALA A 102 -14.09 5.53 -0.26
C ALA A 102 -13.41 4.79 0.91
N ARG A 103 -13.33 3.45 0.79
CA ARG A 103 -12.57 2.57 1.68
C ARG A 103 -11.23 2.19 1.05
N SER A 104 -10.19 2.10 1.86
CA SER A 104 -8.84 1.72 1.40
C SER A 104 -8.81 0.25 1.00
N MET A 105 -8.28 -0.04 -0.19
CA MET A 105 -8.05 -1.41 -0.70
C MET A 105 -6.60 -1.55 -1.22
N PRO A 106 -5.61 -1.71 -0.33
CA PRO A 106 -4.19 -1.73 -0.70
C PRO A 106 -3.85 -2.86 -1.66
N GLY A 107 -3.11 -2.58 -2.73
CA GLY A 107 -2.67 -3.58 -3.72
C GLY A 107 -3.77 -4.15 -4.62
N MET A 108 -5.03 -3.72 -4.45
CA MET A 108 -6.16 -4.31 -5.19
C MET A 108 -6.49 -3.59 -6.49
N MET A 109 -6.14 -2.32 -6.60
CA MET A 109 -6.55 -1.47 -7.72
C MET A 109 -5.34 -0.94 -8.48
N GLU A 110 -5.56 -0.65 -9.76
CA GLU A 110 -4.49 -0.31 -10.69
C GLU A 110 -3.97 1.13 -10.51
N THR A 111 -2.72 1.34 -10.90
CA THR A 111 -2.04 2.63 -10.97
C THR A 111 -1.16 2.66 -12.20
N ILE A 112 -1.19 3.77 -12.94
CA ILE A 112 -0.33 4.01 -14.10
C ILE A 112 0.46 5.28 -13.82
N LEU A 113 1.78 5.22 -13.94
CA LEU A 113 2.67 6.38 -13.79
C LEU A 113 3.20 6.81 -15.15
N ASN A 114 3.74 8.03 -15.23
CA ASN A 114 4.44 8.58 -16.40
C ASN A 114 3.57 8.64 -17.68
N LEU A 115 2.24 8.73 -17.53
CA LEU A 115 1.32 8.87 -18.66
C LEU A 115 1.55 10.20 -19.36
N GLY A 116 1.55 10.18 -20.69
CA GLY A 116 1.95 11.29 -21.55
C GLY A 116 3.30 11.06 -22.22
N LEU A 117 4.05 10.02 -21.83
CA LEU A 117 5.27 9.63 -22.52
C LEU A 117 4.97 8.99 -23.88
N ASN A 118 5.66 9.48 -24.90
CA ASN A 118 5.72 8.95 -26.25
C ASN A 118 7.13 9.24 -26.82
N ASP A 119 7.39 8.82 -28.07
CA ASP A 119 8.71 9.02 -28.70
C ASP A 119 9.12 10.50 -28.84
N ARG A 120 8.16 11.42 -28.76
CA ARG A 120 8.42 12.87 -28.82
C ARG A 120 8.57 13.47 -27.43
N SER A 121 7.72 13.14 -26.47
CA SER A 121 7.78 13.72 -25.13
C SER A 121 8.93 13.14 -24.29
N VAL A 122 9.41 11.93 -24.58
CA VAL A 122 10.59 11.38 -23.89
C VAL A 122 11.86 12.20 -24.17
N THR A 123 12.01 12.75 -25.38
CA THR A 123 13.16 13.59 -25.72
C THR A 123 13.09 14.95 -25.02
N GLY A 124 11.88 15.54 -24.92
CA GLY A 124 11.63 16.73 -24.10
C GLY A 124 11.93 16.50 -22.62
N LEU A 125 11.50 15.36 -22.07
CA LEU A 125 11.80 14.98 -20.70
C LEU A 125 13.32 14.88 -20.48
N ALA A 126 14.03 14.18 -21.37
CA ALA A 126 15.49 14.04 -21.31
C ALA A 126 16.21 15.40 -21.33
N ALA A 127 15.73 16.35 -22.14
CA ALA A 127 16.29 17.68 -22.24
C ALA A 127 16.05 18.51 -20.97
N VAL A 128 14.82 18.53 -20.45
CA VAL A 128 14.44 19.30 -19.25
C VAL A 128 15.18 18.79 -18.01
N THR A 129 15.31 17.47 -17.85
CA THR A 129 16.00 16.88 -16.70
C THR A 129 17.51 16.74 -16.90
N LYS A 130 18.02 17.03 -18.11
CA LYS A 130 19.42 16.75 -18.51
C LYS A 130 19.86 15.33 -18.17
N ASN A 131 18.92 14.39 -18.23
CA ASN A 131 19.12 13.03 -17.76
C ASN A 131 18.39 12.05 -18.69
N GLU A 132 19.05 11.72 -19.80
CA GLU A 132 18.49 10.84 -20.82
C GLU A 132 18.20 9.44 -20.29
N ARG A 133 19.09 8.91 -19.42
CA ARG A 133 18.89 7.61 -18.79
C ARG A 133 17.57 7.59 -18.01
N PHE A 134 17.33 8.60 -17.17
CA PHE A 134 16.07 8.72 -16.41
C PHE A 134 14.85 8.79 -17.33
N ALA A 135 14.89 9.60 -18.40
CA ALA A 135 13.75 9.77 -19.28
C ALA A 135 13.33 8.45 -19.96
N TYR A 136 14.30 7.66 -20.43
CA TYR A 136 14.01 6.35 -21.02
C TYR A 136 13.70 5.26 -19.99
N ASP A 137 14.21 5.37 -18.75
CA ASP A 137 13.75 4.51 -17.64
C ASP A 137 12.28 4.78 -17.30
N ALA A 138 11.88 6.05 -17.23
CA ALA A 138 10.49 6.45 -17.05
C ALA A 138 9.62 5.94 -18.21
N TYR A 139 10.15 5.97 -19.44
CA TYR A 139 9.42 5.52 -20.62
C TYR A 139 9.25 4.00 -20.68
N ARG A 140 10.29 3.21 -20.43
CA ARG A 140 10.14 1.74 -20.38
C ARG A 140 9.17 1.31 -19.28
N ARG A 141 9.19 1.98 -18.12
CA ARG A 141 8.23 1.77 -17.03
C ARG A 141 6.81 2.09 -17.47
N PHE A 142 6.60 3.21 -18.18
CA PHE A 142 5.28 3.56 -18.72
C PHE A 142 4.78 2.51 -19.71
N VAL A 143 5.60 2.12 -20.69
CA VAL A 143 5.21 1.13 -21.70
C VAL A 143 4.86 -0.20 -21.03
N GLN A 144 5.66 -0.65 -20.06
CA GLN A 144 5.37 -1.85 -19.29
C GLN A 144 4.03 -1.75 -18.55
N MET A 145 3.85 -0.71 -17.72
CA MET A 145 2.63 -0.50 -16.94
C MET A 145 1.39 -0.40 -17.83
N TYR A 146 1.46 0.37 -18.91
CA TYR A 146 0.32 0.53 -19.82
C TYR A 146 -0.02 -0.81 -20.51
N SER A 147 1.00 -1.56 -20.94
CA SER A 147 0.84 -2.89 -21.55
C SER A 147 0.15 -3.86 -20.60
N THR A 148 0.56 -3.91 -19.34
CA THR A 148 0.00 -4.88 -18.38
C THR A 148 -1.35 -4.45 -17.85
N VAL A 149 -1.51 -3.16 -17.50
CA VAL A 149 -2.69 -2.65 -16.81
C VAL A 149 -3.84 -2.36 -17.76
N VAL A 150 -3.56 -1.68 -18.88
CA VAL A 150 -4.61 -1.23 -19.81
C VAL A 150 -4.93 -2.32 -20.82
N MET A 151 -3.91 -3.02 -21.31
CA MET A 151 -4.08 -4.05 -22.34
C MET A 151 -4.12 -5.48 -21.79
N GLY A 152 -3.84 -5.69 -20.50
CA GLY A 152 -3.88 -7.02 -19.88
C GLY A 152 -2.75 -7.95 -20.36
N LEU A 153 -1.64 -7.43 -20.87
CA LEU A 153 -0.53 -8.23 -21.36
C LEU A 153 0.31 -8.82 -20.20
N SER A 154 1.06 -9.90 -20.49
CA SER A 154 1.86 -10.60 -19.48
C SER A 154 3.00 -9.72 -18.95
N LYS A 155 3.00 -9.47 -17.64
CA LYS A 155 4.12 -8.81 -16.95
C LYS A 155 5.39 -9.67 -17.05
N GLU A 156 5.25 -10.99 -16.92
CA GLU A 156 6.39 -11.91 -16.91
C GLU A 156 7.16 -11.90 -18.24
N ASP A 157 6.45 -11.75 -19.36
CA ASP A 157 7.09 -11.66 -20.69
C ASP A 157 7.93 -10.39 -20.82
N LEU A 158 7.43 -9.27 -20.27
CA LEU A 158 8.15 -7.98 -20.26
C LEU A 158 9.35 -8.03 -19.29
N GLU A 159 9.20 -8.67 -18.13
CA GLU A 159 10.31 -8.91 -17.19
C GLU A 159 11.38 -9.83 -17.79
N HIS A 160 10.97 -10.87 -18.54
CA HIS A 160 11.88 -11.75 -19.24
C HIS A 160 12.76 -10.98 -20.23
N ARG A 161 12.19 -10.05 -21.01
CA ARG A 161 12.95 -9.18 -21.92
C ARG A 161 13.94 -8.28 -21.18
N LEU A 162 13.54 -7.69 -20.06
CA LEU A 162 14.45 -6.91 -19.20
C LEU A 162 15.61 -7.78 -18.70
N ARG A 163 15.33 -9.00 -18.20
CA ARG A 163 16.37 -9.94 -17.74
C ARG A 163 17.31 -10.35 -18.87
N ALA A 164 16.79 -10.64 -20.06
CA ALA A 164 17.59 -11.00 -21.23
C ALA A 164 18.52 -9.86 -21.67
N MET A 165 18.02 -8.61 -21.70
CA MET A 165 18.85 -7.45 -21.98
C MET A 165 19.93 -7.24 -20.90
N LYS A 166 19.59 -7.35 -19.62
CA LYS A 166 20.56 -7.25 -18.52
C LYS A 166 21.65 -8.33 -18.60
N GLN A 167 21.29 -9.58 -18.92
CA GLN A 167 22.24 -10.66 -19.16
C GLN A 167 23.18 -10.35 -20.33
N ARG A 168 22.65 -9.87 -21.47
CA ARG A 168 23.45 -9.47 -22.64
C ARG A 168 24.44 -8.35 -22.30
N LEU A 169 24.07 -7.43 -21.43
CA LEU A 169 24.94 -6.34 -20.98
C LEU A 169 25.87 -6.72 -19.81
N GLY A 170 25.75 -7.91 -19.24
CA GLY A 170 26.51 -8.32 -18.05
C GLY A 170 26.15 -7.54 -16.77
N ILE A 171 24.93 -6.97 -16.71
CA ILE A 171 24.46 -6.10 -15.62
C ILE A 171 23.50 -6.87 -14.72
N LYS A 172 23.63 -6.70 -13.40
CA LYS A 172 22.70 -7.30 -12.42
C LYS A 172 21.56 -6.34 -12.04
N GLU A 173 21.92 -5.10 -11.73
CA GLU A 173 21.02 -4.07 -11.21
C GLU A 173 20.48 -3.14 -12.31
N ASP A 174 19.20 -2.78 -12.22
CA ASP A 174 18.57 -1.83 -13.15
C ASP A 174 19.25 -0.44 -13.11
N THR A 175 19.83 -0.08 -11.96
CA THR A 175 20.55 1.19 -11.76
C THR A 175 21.77 1.34 -12.67
N ALA A 176 22.37 0.23 -13.11
CA ALA A 176 23.57 0.22 -13.94
C ALA A 176 23.27 0.21 -15.44
N VAL A 177 22.01 0.04 -15.86
CA VAL A 177 21.67 0.02 -17.29
C VAL A 177 21.80 1.43 -17.90
N PRO A 178 22.53 1.59 -19.02
CA PRO A 178 22.70 2.87 -19.69
C PRO A 178 21.45 3.29 -20.49
N ALA A 179 21.40 4.58 -20.86
CA ALA A 179 20.29 5.14 -21.64
C ALA A 179 20.03 4.39 -22.96
N SER A 180 21.09 3.92 -23.63
CA SER A 180 20.98 3.12 -24.87
C SER A 180 20.26 1.79 -24.65
N GLY A 181 20.52 1.11 -23.52
CA GLY A 181 19.81 -0.12 -23.16
C GLY A 181 18.32 0.14 -22.91
N TRP A 182 17.99 1.24 -22.23
CA TRP A 182 16.58 1.62 -22.05
C TRP A 182 15.86 1.96 -23.35
N LYS A 183 16.51 2.67 -24.28
CA LYS A 183 15.98 2.91 -25.63
C LYS A 183 15.66 1.61 -26.36
N GLU A 184 16.58 0.64 -26.32
CA GLU A 184 16.40 -0.67 -26.92
C GLU A 184 15.20 -1.42 -26.30
N LEU A 185 15.14 -1.47 -24.97
CA LEU A 185 14.05 -2.14 -24.25
C LEU A 185 12.69 -1.52 -24.51
N VAL A 186 12.60 -0.19 -24.63
CA VAL A 186 11.36 0.50 -25.06
C VAL A 186 10.90 -0.02 -26.42
N GLY A 187 11.82 -0.18 -27.37
CA GLY A 187 11.52 -0.73 -28.70
C GLY A 187 11.04 -2.19 -28.64
N GLU A 188 11.69 -3.02 -27.83
CA GLU A 188 11.28 -4.40 -27.59
C GLU A 188 9.88 -4.49 -26.98
N TYR A 189 9.57 -3.65 -25.98
CA TYR A 189 8.27 -3.61 -25.32
C TYR A 189 7.15 -3.17 -26.26
N LYS A 190 7.38 -2.15 -27.09
CA LYS A 190 6.41 -1.72 -28.11
C LYS A 190 6.18 -2.79 -29.18
N THR A 191 7.24 -3.51 -29.54
CA THR A 191 7.13 -4.62 -30.51
C THR A 191 6.27 -5.74 -29.92
N TYR A 192 6.55 -6.15 -28.69
CA TYR A 192 5.71 -7.12 -27.96
C TYR A 192 4.26 -6.65 -27.81
N PHE A 193 4.05 -5.38 -27.48
CA PHE A 193 2.71 -4.78 -27.39
C PHE A 193 1.95 -4.95 -28.71
N ARG A 194 2.58 -4.63 -29.83
CA ARG A 194 1.99 -4.78 -31.16
C ARG A 194 1.70 -6.23 -31.52
N GLU A 195 2.65 -7.12 -31.27
CA GLU A 195 2.50 -8.56 -31.53
C GLU A 195 1.33 -9.18 -30.75
N LYS A 196 1.12 -8.77 -29.49
CA LYS A 196 0.07 -9.36 -28.63
C LYS A 196 -1.27 -8.66 -28.71
N SER A 197 -1.30 -7.35 -28.98
CA SER A 197 -2.55 -6.57 -29.03
C SER A 197 -3.08 -6.34 -30.45
N GLY A 198 -2.24 -6.54 -31.48
CA GLY A 198 -2.56 -6.19 -32.86
C GLY A 198 -2.62 -4.68 -33.14
N LYS A 199 -2.17 -3.83 -32.22
CA LYS A 199 -2.20 -2.36 -32.32
C LYS A 199 -0.84 -1.77 -31.98
N ASP A 200 -0.50 -0.63 -32.58
CA ASP A 200 0.67 0.14 -32.15
C ASP A 200 0.46 0.75 -30.76
N PHE A 201 1.55 0.95 -30.03
CA PHE A 201 1.51 1.60 -28.73
C PHE A 201 0.98 3.04 -28.87
N PRO A 202 0.02 3.49 -28.04
CA PRO A 202 -0.63 4.79 -28.25
C PRO A 202 0.35 5.95 -28.08
N HIS A 203 0.43 6.82 -29.10
CA HIS A 203 1.25 8.04 -29.07
C HIS A 203 0.48 9.27 -28.58
N ASP A 204 -0.85 9.30 -28.80
CA ASP A 204 -1.72 10.39 -28.35
C ASP A 204 -1.92 10.35 -26.83
N PRO A 205 -1.47 11.38 -26.08
CA PRO A 205 -1.60 11.40 -24.63
C PRO A 205 -3.05 11.40 -24.12
N MET A 206 -3.99 11.97 -24.87
CA MET A 206 -5.42 11.93 -24.49
C MET A 206 -6.00 10.53 -24.65
N GLY A 207 -5.66 9.83 -25.74
CA GLY A 207 -5.97 8.41 -25.91
C GLY A 207 -5.37 7.53 -24.81
N GLN A 208 -4.13 7.78 -24.41
CA GLN A 208 -3.50 7.11 -23.26
C GLN A 208 -4.32 7.35 -21.97
N LEU A 209 -4.70 8.60 -21.71
CA LEU A 209 -5.47 8.99 -20.52
C LEU A 209 -6.83 8.28 -20.47
N TRP A 210 -7.55 8.21 -21.58
CA TRP A 210 -8.82 7.49 -21.66
C TRP A 210 -8.66 5.99 -21.46
N GLY A 211 -7.61 5.39 -22.03
CA GLY A 211 -7.26 3.99 -21.77
C GLY A 211 -7.02 3.72 -20.28
N ALA A 212 -6.28 4.61 -19.62
CA ALA A 212 -6.02 4.52 -18.18
C ALA A 212 -7.28 4.69 -17.32
N ILE A 213 -8.16 5.65 -17.65
CA ILE A 213 -9.44 5.87 -16.95
C ILE A 213 -10.32 4.61 -17.08
N ALA A 214 -10.45 4.06 -18.29
CA ALA A 214 -11.23 2.85 -18.54
C ALA A 214 -10.66 1.64 -17.78
N ALA A 215 -9.34 1.49 -17.74
CA ALA A 215 -8.67 0.42 -16.99
C ALA A 215 -8.92 0.54 -15.47
N VAL A 216 -8.87 1.76 -14.91
CA VAL A 216 -9.18 1.97 -13.49
C VAL A 216 -10.63 1.62 -13.18
N PHE A 217 -11.60 2.09 -13.98
CA PHE A 217 -12.99 1.69 -13.79
C PHE A 217 -13.16 0.18 -13.92
N GLY A 218 -12.57 -0.45 -14.95
CA GLY A 218 -12.59 -1.90 -15.16
C GLY A 218 -12.02 -2.69 -13.97
N SER A 219 -10.99 -2.17 -13.30
CA SER A 219 -10.38 -2.81 -12.14
C SER A 219 -11.31 -2.94 -10.93
N TRP A 220 -12.38 -2.14 -10.85
CA TRP A 220 -13.37 -2.21 -9.77
C TRP A 220 -14.04 -3.59 -9.66
N MET A 221 -14.30 -4.21 -10.81
CA MET A 221 -14.93 -5.54 -10.91
C MET A 221 -13.93 -6.67 -11.17
N ALA A 222 -12.62 -6.42 -11.07
CA ALA A 222 -11.63 -7.48 -11.14
C ALA A 222 -11.84 -8.49 -9.99
N GLU A 223 -11.59 -9.77 -10.26
CA GLU A 223 -11.82 -10.86 -9.31
C GLU A 223 -11.13 -10.63 -7.95
N LYS A 224 -9.89 -10.13 -7.97
CA LYS A 224 -9.13 -9.75 -6.77
C LYS A 224 -9.86 -8.71 -5.92
N ALA A 225 -10.45 -7.68 -6.55
CA ALA A 225 -11.13 -6.59 -5.87
C ALA A 225 -12.50 -7.03 -5.33
N VAL A 226 -13.25 -7.83 -6.09
CA VAL A 226 -14.52 -8.43 -5.65
C VAL A 226 -14.30 -9.36 -4.46
N THR A 227 -13.29 -10.23 -4.54
CA THR A 227 -12.92 -11.14 -3.45
C THR A 227 -12.50 -10.37 -2.21
N TYR A 228 -11.67 -9.34 -2.35
CA TYR A 228 -11.27 -8.48 -1.23
C TYR A 228 -12.48 -7.84 -0.53
N ARG A 229 -13.40 -7.23 -1.29
CA ARG A 229 -14.62 -6.64 -0.71
C ARG A 229 -15.49 -7.67 0.01
N ARG A 230 -15.61 -8.88 -0.53
CA ARG A 230 -16.35 -9.98 0.12
C ARG A 230 -15.70 -10.40 1.44
N VAL A 231 -14.38 -10.60 1.45
CA VAL A 231 -13.62 -11.03 2.65
C VAL A 231 -13.67 -9.95 3.74
N GLU A 232 -13.48 -8.69 3.35
CA GLU A 232 -13.50 -7.53 4.27
C GLU A 232 -14.93 -7.03 4.58
N LYS A 233 -15.97 -7.72 4.06
CA LYS A 233 -17.40 -7.37 4.23
C LYS A 233 -17.72 -5.92 3.84
N ILE A 234 -17.05 -5.40 2.81
CA ILE A 234 -17.26 -4.05 2.29
C ILE A 234 -18.47 -4.06 1.34
N THR A 235 -19.55 -3.38 1.75
CA THR A 235 -20.79 -3.24 0.98
C THR A 235 -21.16 -1.77 0.80
N GLY A 236 -22.08 -1.47 -0.12
CA GLY A 236 -22.65 -0.12 -0.29
C GLY A 236 -21.77 0.91 -1.00
N LEU A 237 -20.61 0.53 -1.56
CA LEU A 237 -19.76 1.44 -2.32
C LEU A 237 -20.24 1.58 -3.76
N LEU A 238 -20.33 2.83 -4.25
CA LEU A 238 -20.72 3.15 -5.63
C LEU A 238 -19.71 2.66 -6.67
N GLY A 239 -18.42 2.76 -6.35
CA GLY A 239 -17.34 2.51 -7.30
C GLY A 239 -15.99 2.98 -6.80
N THR A 240 -15.07 3.19 -7.75
CA THR A 240 -13.76 3.78 -7.50
C THR A 240 -13.65 5.13 -8.22
N ALA A 241 -13.02 6.11 -7.57
CA ALA A 241 -12.66 7.37 -8.21
C ALA A 241 -11.33 7.21 -8.96
N VAL A 242 -11.11 8.07 -9.95
CA VAL A 242 -9.86 8.14 -10.71
C VAL A 242 -9.15 9.44 -10.39
N ASN A 243 -7.95 9.38 -9.84
CA ASN A 243 -7.14 10.55 -9.52
C ASN A 243 -6.08 10.71 -10.61
N VAL A 244 -6.17 11.79 -11.36
CA VAL A 244 -5.18 12.18 -12.38
C VAL A 244 -4.33 13.29 -11.77
N VAL A 245 -3.07 12.99 -11.49
CA VAL A 245 -2.17 13.86 -10.73
C VAL A 245 -0.90 14.09 -11.52
N GLN A 246 -0.38 15.32 -11.58
CA GLN A 246 0.93 15.57 -12.19
C GLN A 246 1.99 14.63 -11.60
N MET A 247 2.88 14.13 -12.46
CA MET A 247 4.06 13.42 -11.99
C MET A 247 5.01 14.40 -11.31
N VAL A 248 5.61 13.91 -10.24
CA VAL A 248 6.75 14.50 -9.55
C VAL A 248 7.78 13.39 -9.42
N PHE A 249 9.03 13.68 -9.77
CA PHE A 249 10.07 12.67 -9.87
C PHE A 249 11.07 12.73 -8.72
N GLY A 250 11.10 11.66 -7.92
CA GLY A 250 12.11 11.47 -6.87
C GLY A 250 13.44 10.93 -7.40
N ASN A 251 13.55 10.66 -8.70
CA ASN A 251 14.65 9.93 -9.34
C ASN A 251 15.35 10.72 -10.46
N THR A 252 15.39 12.05 -10.35
CA THR A 252 16.11 12.90 -11.31
C THR A 252 17.59 13.10 -10.96
N GLY A 253 17.99 12.85 -9.71
CA GLY A 253 19.35 13.04 -9.22
C GLY A 253 19.44 13.01 -7.70
N GLU A 254 20.56 13.51 -7.15
CA GLU A 254 20.87 13.49 -5.71
C GLU A 254 20.02 14.47 -4.87
N HIS A 255 19.42 15.48 -5.52
CA HIS A 255 18.52 16.44 -4.87
C HIS A 255 17.04 16.03 -4.95
N SER A 256 16.79 14.80 -5.40
CA SER A 256 15.46 14.22 -5.50
C SER A 256 15.37 12.93 -4.70
N GLY A 257 14.17 12.59 -4.25
CA GLY A 257 13.92 11.32 -3.57
C GLY A 257 12.46 11.17 -3.18
N THR A 258 12.13 10.06 -2.54
CA THR A 258 10.78 9.79 -2.05
C THR A 258 10.83 9.16 -0.68
N GLY A 259 9.80 9.37 0.12
CA GLY A 259 9.75 8.84 1.48
C GLY A 259 8.35 8.57 1.98
N VAL A 260 8.30 7.74 3.03
CA VAL A 260 7.11 7.42 3.80
C VAL A 260 7.41 7.72 5.25
N CYS A 261 6.53 8.47 5.91
CA CYS A 261 6.77 8.95 7.25
C CYS A 261 5.49 9.04 8.09
N PHE A 262 5.67 8.99 9.39
CA PHE A 262 4.63 9.00 10.39
C PHE A 262 4.90 10.14 11.38
N THR A 263 3.86 10.90 11.69
CA THR A 263 3.97 12.04 12.64
C THR A 263 4.39 11.62 14.06
N ARG A 264 4.20 10.34 14.42
CA ARG A 264 4.67 9.67 15.64
C ARG A 264 5.06 8.24 15.27
N ASP A 265 5.89 7.58 16.08
CA ASP A 265 6.28 6.18 15.84
C ASP A 265 5.05 5.24 15.94
N PRO A 266 4.66 4.56 14.85
CA PRO A 266 3.48 3.68 14.83
C PRO A 266 3.63 2.43 15.71
N SER A 267 4.85 2.10 16.15
CA SER A 267 5.17 0.91 16.94
C SER A 267 5.17 1.19 18.44
N SER A 268 5.91 2.22 18.87
CA SER A 268 6.06 2.58 20.29
C SER A 268 5.06 3.63 20.78
N GLY A 269 4.47 4.42 19.86
CA GLY A 269 3.65 5.57 20.19
C GLY A 269 4.43 6.84 20.51
N GLU A 270 5.76 6.80 20.52
CA GLU A 270 6.59 7.96 20.85
C GLU A 270 6.41 9.11 19.84
N LYS A 271 6.42 10.34 20.34
CA LYS A 271 6.30 11.56 19.54
C LYS A 271 7.61 11.95 18.82
N ILE A 272 8.18 11.02 18.07
CA ILE A 272 9.32 11.23 17.18
C ILE A 272 8.87 11.28 15.73
N PHE A 273 9.61 12.00 14.87
CA PHE A 273 9.33 11.96 13.44
C PHE A 273 9.89 10.67 12.86
N TYR A 274 9.02 9.69 12.66
CA TYR A 274 9.42 8.34 12.25
C TYR A 274 9.26 8.16 10.75
N GLY A 275 10.24 7.58 10.06
CA GLY A 275 10.07 7.17 8.68
C GLY A 275 11.37 7.07 7.90
N ASP A 276 11.19 6.78 6.62
CA ASP A 276 12.23 6.35 5.70
C ASP A 276 12.18 7.19 4.41
N TYR A 277 13.35 7.43 3.83
CA TYR A 277 13.56 8.22 2.62
C TYR A 277 14.59 7.54 1.73
N LEU A 278 14.39 7.59 0.41
CA LEU A 278 15.33 7.12 -0.59
C LEU A 278 15.68 8.26 -1.55
N VAL A 279 16.98 8.56 -1.64
CA VAL A 279 17.54 9.50 -2.62
C VAL A 279 17.56 8.85 -4.00
N ASN A 280 17.23 9.64 -5.02
CA ASN A 280 17.22 9.24 -6.43
C ASN A 280 16.40 7.95 -6.66
N ALA A 281 15.12 7.97 -6.26
CA ALA A 281 14.23 6.81 -6.24
C ALA A 281 12.77 7.19 -6.52
N GLN A 282 11.94 6.21 -6.89
CA GLN A 282 10.48 6.35 -6.94
C GLN A 282 9.82 5.56 -5.80
N GLY A 283 8.54 5.84 -5.52
CA GLY A 283 7.80 5.20 -4.43
C GLY A 283 7.79 3.67 -4.49
N GLU A 284 7.84 3.10 -5.70
CA GLU A 284 7.96 1.65 -5.90
C GLU A 284 9.24 1.08 -5.28
N ASP A 285 10.37 1.80 -5.34
CA ASP A 285 11.65 1.34 -4.81
C ASP A 285 11.64 1.28 -3.27
N VAL A 286 10.89 2.18 -2.62
CA VAL A 286 10.66 2.17 -1.16
C VAL A 286 9.86 0.93 -0.76
N VAL A 287 8.81 0.61 -1.53
CA VAL A 287 7.93 -0.54 -1.22
C VAL A 287 8.60 -1.88 -1.55
N ALA A 288 9.40 -1.93 -2.61
CA ALA A 288 10.07 -3.15 -3.06
C ALA A 288 11.21 -3.59 -2.12
N GLY A 289 11.76 -2.67 -1.31
CA GLY A 289 12.80 -2.98 -0.33
C GLY A 289 14.13 -3.43 -0.94
N ILE A 290 14.35 -3.15 -2.24
CA ILE A 290 15.58 -3.51 -2.96
C ILE A 290 16.76 -2.66 -2.48
N ARG A 291 16.48 -1.41 -2.08
CA ARG A 291 17.47 -0.46 -1.55
C ARG A 291 17.20 -0.21 -0.08
N THR A 292 18.26 -0.17 0.72
CA THR A 292 18.17 0.24 2.12
C THR A 292 17.80 1.73 2.20
N PRO A 293 16.65 2.09 2.79
CA PRO A 293 16.30 3.49 2.98
C PRO A 293 17.18 4.15 4.04
N MET A 294 17.29 5.47 3.96
CA MET A 294 17.80 6.29 5.06
C MET A 294 16.66 6.73 5.97
N HIS A 295 16.92 6.78 7.26
CA HIS A 295 15.98 7.34 8.22
C HIS A 295 15.82 8.86 8.06
N LEU A 296 14.65 9.39 8.43
CA LEU A 296 14.35 10.83 8.31
C LEU A 296 15.31 11.75 9.06
N ASP A 297 15.90 11.32 10.17
CA ASP A 297 16.91 12.08 10.90
C ASP A 297 18.19 12.31 10.08
N GLN A 298 18.50 11.40 9.16
CA GLN A 298 19.60 11.57 8.20
C GLN A 298 19.23 12.59 7.11
N MET A 299 17.96 12.62 6.69
CA MET A 299 17.45 13.63 5.75
C MET A 299 17.63 15.06 6.29
N ALA A 300 17.49 15.26 7.60
CA ALA A 300 17.74 16.55 8.24
C ALA A 300 19.17 17.08 8.03
N LYS A 301 20.15 16.17 7.82
CA LYS A 301 21.55 16.51 7.58
C LYS A 301 21.83 16.76 6.10
N THR A 302 21.18 16.03 5.19
CA THR A 302 21.47 16.07 3.76
C THR A 302 20.66 17.13 3.01
N ILE A 303 19.37 17.31 3.35
CA ILE A 303 18.48 18.28 2.70
C ILE A 303 17.69 19.06 3.77
N PRO A 304 18.37 19.87 4.62
CA PRO A 304 17.77 20.49 5.81
C PRO A 304 16.57 21.40 5.50
N LYS A 305 16.58 22.10 4.37
CA LYS A 305 15.47 22.98 3.95
C LYS A 305 14.17 22.20 3.72
N VAL A 306 14.27 21.06 3.05
CA VAL A 306 13.11 20.20 2.75
C VAL A 306 12.64 19.49 4.01
N TYR A 307 13.58 19.03 4.85
CA TYR A 307 13.23 18.43 6.15
C TYR A 307 12.46 19.42 7.04
N ALA A 308 12.89 20.68 7.11
CA ALA A 308 12.19 21.73 7.85
C ALA A 308 10.77 21.98 7.31
N GLN A 309 10.59 21.98 5.99
CA GLN A 309 9.24 22.04 5.39
C GLN A 309 8.40 20.82 5.77
N LEU A 310 8.98 19.63 5.74
CA LEU A 310 8.30 18.39 6.09
C LEU A 310 7.88 18.36 7.57
N GLU A 311 8.69 18.90 8.49
CA GLU A 311 8.32 19.11 9.90
C GLU A 311 7.15 20.09 10.06
N GLN A 312 7.08 21.16 9.26
CA GLN A 312 5.90 22.04 9.24
C GLN A 312 4.65 21.30 8.75
N VAL A 313 4.80 20.47 7.71
CA VAL A 313 3.72 19.61 7.21
C VAL A 313 3.24 18.65 8.30
N ARG A 314 4.17 17.97 9.00
CA ARG A 314 3.91 17.07 10.12
C ARG A 314 3.02 17.73 11.17
N GLY A 315 3.43 18.90 11.68
CA GLY A 315 2.67 19.63 12.70
C GLY A 315 1.30 20.10 12.21
N LYS A 316 1.20 20.56 10.95
CA LYS A 316 -0.06 21.00 10.36
C LYS A 316 -1.06 19.86 10.22
N LEU A 317 -0.60 18.72 9.71
CA LEU A 317 -1.42 17.54 9.49
C LEU A 317 -1.91 16.93 10.79
N GLU A 318 -1.02 16.76 11.78
CA GLU A 318 -1.40 16.23 13.08
C GLU A 318 -2.41 17.14 13.80
N LYS A 319 -2.23 18.46 13.71
CA LYS A 319 -3.19 19.44 14.25
C LYS A 319 -4.53 19.41 13.53
N HIS A 320 -4.51 19.34 12.21
CA HIS A 320 -5.71 19.40 11.38
C HIS A 320 -6.57 18.14 11.55
N TYR A 321 -5.96 16.95 11.43
CA TYR A 321 -6.66 15.67 11.60
C TYR A 321 -6.82 15.24 13.05
N ARG A 322 -6.20 15.98 13.98
CA ARG A 322 -6.15 15.71 15.43
C ARG A 322 -5.66 14.30 15.74
N ASP A 323 -4.88 13.66 14.88
CA ASP A 323 -4.44 12.27 15.03
C ASP A 323 -3.14 12.00 14.26
N MET A 324 -2.46 10.91 14.61
CA MET A 324 -1.22 10.49 13.96
C MET A 324 -1.47 10.18 12.48
N GLN A 325 -0.72 10.87 11.61
CA GLN A 325 -0.75 10.70 10.18
C GLN A 325 0.41 9.85 9.66
N ASP A 326 0.09 9.00 8.68
CA ASP A 326 0.96 8.28 7.75
C ASP A 326 0.96 9.05 6.42
N MET A 327 2.15 9.47 5.97
CA MET A 327 2.37 10.46 4.93
C MET A 327 3.34 9.94 3.88
N GLU A 328 2.99 10.11 2.60
CA GLU A 328 3.87 9.84 1.47
C GLU A 328 4.29 11.16 0.82
N PHE A 329 5.58 11.32 0.53
CA PHE A 329 6.12 12.53 -0.09
C PHE A 329 7.18 12.21 -1.15
N THR A 330 7.37 13.18 -2.04
CA THR A 330 8.47 13.18 -3.02
C THR A 330 9.15 14.54 -2.99
N VAL A 331 10.46 14.53 -3.14
CA VAL A 331 11.30 15.70 -3.35
C VAL A 331 11.76 15.64 -4.79
N GLU A 332 11.49 16.70 -5.55
CA GLU A 332 11.96 16.86 -6.93
C GLU A 332 12.81 18.11 -7.00
N GLU A 333 14.12 17.95 -7.25
CA GLU A 333 15.09 19.03 -7.34
C GLU A 333 14.99 20.03 -6.15
N GLY A 334 14.95 19.48 -4.93
CA GLY A 334 14.84 20.25 -3.70
C GLY A 334 13.44 20.82 -3.39
N THR A 335 12.41 20.51 -4.19
CA THR A 335 11.02 20.94 -3.94
C THR A 335 10.22 19.80 -3.31
N LEU A 336 9.64 20.04 -2.13
CA LEU A 336 8.77 19.07 -1.44
C LEU A 336 7.39 18.98 -2.08
N TYR A 337 6.90 17.76 -2.26
CA TYR A 337 5.53 17.47 -2.66
C TYR A 337 4.90 16.40 -1.76
N MET A 338 3.69 16.67 -1.25
CA MET A 338 2.90 15.72 -0.46
C MET A 338 1.96 14.93 -1.38
N LEU A 339 2.11 13.61 -1.40
CA LEU A 339 1.40 12.74 -2.33
C LEU A 339 0.16 12.09 -1.68
N GLN A 340 0.23 11.81 -0.40
CA GLN A 340 -0.84 11.15 0.33
C GLN A 340 -0.71 11.44 1.83
N THR A 341 -1.84 11.52 2.52
CA THR A 341 -1.92 11.41 3.97
C THR A 341 -3.09 10.53 4.34
N ARG A 342 -2.98 9.83 5.46
CA ARG A 342 -4.09 9.12 6.10
C ARG A 342 -3.80 8.94 7.57
N THR A 343 -4.84 8.63 8.34
CA THR A 343 -4.68 8.13 9.70
C THR A 343 -3.77 6.90 9.71
N GLY A 344 -2.64 6.99 10.40
CA GLY A 344 -1.65 5.93 10.41
C GLY A 344 -2.12 4.72 11.20
N LYS A 345 -1.89 3.53 10.65
CA LYS A 345 -2.03 2.27 11.40
C LYS A 345 -0.93 2.21 12.46
N ARG A 346 -1.25 1.64 13.62
CA ARG A 346 -0.37 1.61 14.78
C ARG A 346 -0.63 0.38 15.64
N THR A 347 0.32 0.03 16.50
CA THR A 347 0.15 -1.04 17.48
C THR A 347 -0.88 -0.62 18.55
N PRO A 348 -1.47 -1.58 19.28
CA PRO A 348 -2.31 -1.25 20.43
C PRO A 348 -1.57 -0.36 21.45
N ALA A 349 -0.36 -0.74 21.87
CA ALA A 349 0.44 0.05 22.80
C ALA A 349 0.66 1.50 22.32
N ALA A 350 0.98 1.67 21.03
CA ALA A 350 1.12 2.98 20.42
C ALA A 350 -0.20 3.77 20.42
N ALA A 351 -1.34 3.12 20.13
CA ALA A 351 -2.65 3.77 20.16
C ALA A 351 -2.97 4.37 21.54
N PHE A 352 -2.73 3.61 22.61
CA PHE A 352 -2.92 4.09 23.99
C PHE A 352 -2.00 5.26 24.32
N ARG A 353 -0.70 5.12 24.09
CA ARG A 353 0.27 6.19 24.35
C ARG A 353 -0.09 7.46 23.60
N MET A 354 -0.36 7.35 22.29
CA MET A 354 -0.73 8.50 21.46
C MET A 354 -2.03 9.16 21.93
N ALA A 355 -3.06 8.38 22.30
CA ALA A 355 -4.32 8.94 22.78
C ALA A 355 -4.13 9.74 24.09
N VAL A 356 -3.33 9.21 25.03
CA VAL A 356 -2.98 9.90 26.28
C VAL A 356 -2.15 11.16 26.01
N ASP A 357 -1.09 11.04 25.19
CA ASP A 357 -0.22 12.16 24.85
C ASP A 357 -1.01 13.29 24.17
N MET A 358 -1.86 12.97 23.18
CA MET A 358 -2.69 13.94 22.49
C MET A 358 -3.71 14.63 23.40
N ALA A 359 -4.27 13.90 24.39
CA ALA A 359 -5.16 14.49 25.39
C ALA A 359 -4.40 15.44 26.34
N ASN A 360 -3.20 15.06 26.77
CA ASN A 360 -2.32 15.90 27.60
C ASN A 360 -1.87 17.16 26.86
N GLU A 361 -1.58 17.03 25.56
CA GLU A 361 -1.25 18.13 24.65
C GLU A 361 -2.46 19.02 24.30
N LYS A 362 -3.67 18.66 24.76
CA LYS A 362 -4.95 19.32 24.43
C LYS A 362 -5.25 19.34 22.92
N LEU A 363 -4.67 18.40 22.17
CA LEU A 363 -5.01 18.17 20.77
C LEU A 363 -6.40 17.54 20.64
N ILE A 364 -6.75 16.69 21.61
CA ILE A 364 -8.04 16.01 21.73
C ILE A 364 -8.55 16.10 23.18
N THR A 365 -9.85 15.86 23.38
CA THR A 365 -10.43 15.73 24.72
C THR A 365 -10.15 14.33 25.30
N ARG A 366 -10.38 14.16 26.62
CA ARG A 366 -10.26 12.85 27.27
C ARG A 366 -11.30 11.87 26.74
N GLU A 367 -12.50 12.36 26.43
CA GLU A 367 -13.59 11.58 25.84
C GLU A 367 -13.22 11.11 24.43
N GLU A 368 -12.65 12.00 23.60
CA GLU A 368 -12.13 11.62 22.28
C GLU A 368 -11.01 10.58 22.38
N ALA A 369 -10.11 10.71 23.36
CA ALA A 369 -9.04 9.75 23.61
C ALA A 369 -9.60 8.36 23.94
N LEU A 370 -10.62 8.27 24.81
CA LEU A 370 -11.29 7.02 25.14
C LEU A 370 -11.96 6.39 23.92
N LEU A 371 -12.68 7.17 23.10
CA LEU A 371 -13.38 6.68 21.92
C LEU A 371 -12.45 6.20 20.79
N ARG A 372 -11.16 6.59 20.82
CA ARG A 372 -10.16 6.15 19.85
C ARG A 372 -9.61 4.76 20.13
N ILE A 373 -9.65 4.33 21.38
CA ILE A 373 -9.20 3.00 21.77
C ILE A 373 -10.31 2.01 21.46
N LYS A 374 -10.01 1.05 20.59
CA LYS A 374 -10.99 0.02 20.24
C LYS A 374 -10.96 -1.11 21.28
N PRO A 375 -12.08 -1.81 21.51
CA PRO A 375 -12.10 -2.97 22.39
C PRO A 375 -11.01 -4.01 22.06
N GLU A 376 -10.75 -4.23 20.76
CA GLU A 376 -9.74 -5.19 20.32
C GLU A 376 -8.31 -4.71 20.62
N ASP A 377 -8.06 -3.39 20.71
CA ASP A 377 -6.77 -2.85 21.09
C ASP A 377 -6.49 -3.11 22.59
N ILE A 378 -7.53 -3.01 23.44
CA ILE A 378 -7.44 -3.36 24.87
C ILE A 378 -7.07 -4.84 25.03
N GLU A 379 -7.83 -5.72 24.37
CA GLU A 379 -7.63 -7.17 24.43
C GLU A 379 -6.20 -7.56 24.03
N ARG A 380 -5.68 -6.93 22.95
CA ARG A 380 -4.34 -7.22 22.43
C ARG A 380 -3.19 -6.79 23.33
N LEU A 381 -3.40 -5.89 24.28
CA LEU A 381 -2.36 -5.54 25.25
C LEU A 381 -2.05 -6.68 26.23
N PHE A 382 -3.01 -7.56 26.47
CA PHE A 382 -2.86 -8.65 27.42
C PHE A 382 -2.27 -9.91 26.81
N TYR A 383 -2.20 -9.98 25.48
CA TYR A 383 -1.61 -11.13 24.81
C TYR A 383 -0.08 -11.01 24.78
N PRO A 384 0.65 -12.08 25.15
CA PRO A 384 2.07 -12.15 24.89
C PRO A 384 2.34 -11.99 23.39
N VAL A 385 3.45 -11.36 23.03
CA VAL A 385 3.87 -11.16 21.65
C VAL A 385 5.26 -11.74 21.44
N ILE A 386 5.59 -12.09 20.19
CA ILE A 386 6.97 -12.44 19.82
C ILE A 386 7.80 -11.16 19.88
N ASP A 387 9.00 -11.26 20.45
CA ASP A 387 9.95 -10.16 20.53
C ASP A 387 10.23 -9.58 19.14
N SER A 388 9.97 -8.28 18.98
CA SER A 388 10.13 -7.55 17.72
C SER A 388 11.59 -7.33 17.31
N THR A 389 12.56 -7.58 18.20
CA THR A 389 13.99 -7.55 17.87
C THR A 389 14.40 -8.75 17.01
N ILE A 390 13.60 -9.81 16.97
CA ILE A 390 13.85 -10.98 16.14
C ILE A 390 13.48 -10.65 14.69
N ASP A 391 14.46 -10.78 13.80
CA ASP A 391 14.27 -10.53 12.36
C ASP A 391 13.16 -11.43 11.76
N ARG A 392 12.34 -10.82 10.89
CA ARG A 392 11.20 -11.49 10.26
C ARG A 392 11.61 -12.62 9.32
N ASN A 393 12.77 -12.53 8.66
CA ASN A 393 13.25 -13.61 7.79
C ASN A 393 13.65 -14.82 8.63
N THR A 394 14.26 -14.59 9.79
CA THR A 394 14.56 -15.64 10.78
C THR A 394 13.30 -16.33 11.26
N LEU A 395 12.24 -15.57 11.59
CA LEU A 395 10.95 -16.15 11.96
C LEU A 395 10.34 -16.97 10.82
N ARG A 396 10.33 -16.43 9.59
CA ARG A 396 9.81 -17.12 8.40
C ARG A 396 10.55 -18.42 8.10
N ALA A 397 11.88 -18.43 8.24
CA ALA A 397 12.71 -19.61 8.03
C ALA A 397 12.41 -20.74 9.05
N LYS A 398 11.85 -20.41 10.22
CA LYS A 398 11.48 -21.37 11.27
C LYS A 398 10.00 -21.77 11.25
N VAL A 399 9.21 -21.29 10.29
CA VAL A 399 7.79 -21.67 10.18
C VAL A 399 7.69 -23.12 9.72
N LEU A 400 7.11 -23.97 10.57
CA LEU A 400 6.84 -25.37 10.25
C LEU A 400 5.49 -25.53 9.53
N ALA A 401 4.45 -24.89 10.06
CA ALA A 401 3.09 -24.95 9.53
C ALA A 401 2.34 -23.63 9.78
N THR A 402 1.23 -23.46 9.06
CA THR A 402 0.28 -22.34 9.21
C THR A 402 -1.12 -22.89 9.34
N GLY A 403 -1.92 -22.29 10.22
CA GLY A 403 -3.33 -22.61 10.41
C GLY A 403 -4.16 -21.34 10.59
N ILE A 404 -5.40 -21.53 11.01
CA ILE A 404 -6.35 -20.48 11.30
C ILE A 404 -6.01 -19.85 12.65
N ASN A 405 -5.80 -18.53 12.66
CA ASN A 405 -5.70 -17.74 13.89
C ASN A 405 -7.06 -17.72 14.60
N ALA A 406 -7.23 -18.58 15.61
CA ALA A 406 -8.45 -18.67 16.41
C ALA A 406 -8.43 -17.66 17.56
N VAL A 407 -7.32 -17.59 18.29
CA VAL A 407 -7.09 -16.63 19.39
C VAL A 407 -5.67 -16.06 19.24
N PRO A 408 -5.52 -14.73 19.17
CA PRO A 408 -4.23 -14.09 18.95
C PRO A 408 -3.31 -14.24 20.17
N GLY A 409 -2.01 -14.03 19.95
CA GLY A 409 -0.97 -14.07 20.97
C GLY A 409 0.21 -14.96 20.59
N ALA A 410 1.26 -14.94 21.39
CA ALA A 410 2.41 -15.79 21.29
C ALA A 410 2.44 -16.78 22.45
N ALA A 411 2.75 -18.03 22.15
CA ALA A 411 2.96 -19.07 23.15
C ALA A 411 4.23 -19.84 22.82
N ALA A 412 4.98 -20.19 23.86
CA ALA A 412 6.18 -21.01 23.76
C ALA A 412 6.17 -22.02 24.90
N GLY A 413 6.52 -23.27 24.57
CA GLY A 413 6.52 -24.37 25.52
C GLY A 413 6.85 -25.70 24.84
N ARG A 414 7.03 -26.74 25.66
CA ARG A 414 7.23 -28.11 25.22
C ARG A 414 5.96 -28.66 24.58
N VAL A 415 6.10 -29.34 23.45
CA VAL A 415 4.96 -30.00 22.79
C VAL A 415 4.50 -31.20 23.63
N VAL A 416 3.18 -31.30 23.82
CA VAL A 416 2.54 -32.45 24.47
C VAL A 416 1.31 -32.86 23.66
N PHE A 417 1.03 -34.15 23.59
CA PHE A 417 0.00 -34.72 22.71
C PHE A 417 -1.28 -35.19 23.43
N SER A 418 -1.34 -35.04 24.76
CA SER A 418 -2.50 -35.39 25.57
C SER A 418 -2.71 -34.40 26.71
N ALA A 419 -3.97 -34.20 27.10
CA ALA A 419 -4.33 -33.30 28.19
C ALA A 419 -3.75 -33.72 29.56
N PRO A 420 -3.79 -35.01 29.98
CA PRO A 420 -3.17 -35.42 31.25
C PRO A 420 -1.67 -35.15 31.30
N LYS A 421 -0.98 -35.28 30.15
CA LYS A 421 0.45 -34.99 30.09
C LYS A 421 0.72 -33.49 30.18
N ALA A 422 -0.15 -32.66 29.61
CA ALA A 422 -0.06 -31.21 29.76
C ALA A 422 -0.18 -30.79 31.23
N GLU A 423 -1.09 -31.39 31.98
CA GLU A 423 -1.26 -31.18 33.42
C GLU A 423 -0.03 -31.62 34.22
N GLU A 424 0.45 -32.84 34.00
CA GLU A 424 1.64 -33.38 34.68
C GLU A 424 2.88 -32.48 34.49
N TRP A 425 3.09 -31.97 33.28
CA TRP A 425 4.23 -31.07 33.01
C TRP A 425 4.00 -29.68 33.62
N ALA A 426 2.77 -29.16 33.56
CA ALA A 426 2.45 -27.87 34.16
C ALA A 426 2.61 -27.88 35.70
N GLU A 427 2.28 -28.99 36.36
CA GLU A 427 2.52 -29.18 37.80
C GLU A 427 4.01 -29.11 38.17
N ARG A 428 4.90 -29.46 37.22
CA ARG A 428 6.35 -29.31 37.37
C ARG A 428 6.86 -27.90 37.05
N GLY A 429 5.97 -26.96 36.74
CA GLY A 429 6.30 -25.60 36.37
C GLY A 429 6.74 -25.41 34.91
N GLU A 430 6.59 -26.44 34.07
CA GLU A 430 7.00 -26.38 32.66
C GLU A 430 5.89 -25.76 31.79
N LYS A 431 6.28 -24.89 30.85
CA LYS A 431 5.34 -24.36 29.84
C LYS A 431 5.13 -25.38 28.75
N VAL A 432 3.88 -25.64 28.39
CA VAL A 432 3.53 -26.63 27.35
C VAL A 432 2.68 -26.05 26.23
N ILE A 433 2.79 -26.64 25.05
CA ILE A 433 1.92 -26.42 23.91
C ILE A 433 1.16 -27.72 23.68
N LEU A 434 -0.16 -27.66 23.87
CA LEU A 434 -1.02 -28.82 23.64
C LEU A 434 -1.29 -28.96 22.15
N VAL A 435 -0.83 -30.06 21.57
CA VAL A 435 -1.00 -30.38 20.15
C VAL A 435 -1.97 -31.54 20.02
N ARG A 436 -3.07 -31.33 19.30
CA ARG A 436 -4.12 -32.33 19.10
C ARG A 436 -4.59 -32.34 17.65
N ARG A 437 -5.18 -33.43 17.18
CA ARG A 437 -5.86 -33.45 15.88
C ARG A 437 -7.06 -32.51 15.93
N GLU A 438 -7.89 -32.73 16.93
CA GLU A 438 -8.98 -31.88 17.40
C GLU A 438 -9.05 -32.02 18.93
N THR A 439 -9.64 -31.04 19.62
CA THR A 439 -9.88 -31.12 21.07
C THR A 439 -11.33 -31.51 21.35
N SER A 440 -11.58 -32.23 22.43
CA SER A 440 -12.92 -32.50 22.96
C SER A 440 -13.09 -31.93 24.38
N PRO A 441 -14.30 -31.99 24.98
CA PRO A 441 -14.50 -31.59 26.38
C PRO A 441 -13.60 -32.32 27.39
N GLU A 442 -13.09 -33.51 27.05
CA GLU A 442 -12.16 -34.27 27.89
C GLU A 442 -10.75 -33.63 27.93
N ASP A 443 -10.42 -32.79 26.94
CA ASP A 443 -9.12 -32.11 26.86
C ASP A 443 -9.05 -30.80 27.68
N VAL A 444 -10.18 -30.37 28.28
CA VAL A 444 -10.32 -29.05 28.94
C VAL A 444 -9.26 -28.79 30.01
N GLY A 445 -8.94 -29.77 30.84
CA GLY A 445 -7.93 -29.62 31.90
C GLY A 445 -6.54 -29.32 31.34
N GLY A 446 -6.11 -30.10 30.36
CA GLY A 446 -4.85 -29.87 29.62
C GLY A 446 -4.82 -28.56 28.83
N MET A 447 -5.95 -28.18 28.22
CA MET A 447 -6.07 -26.91 27.52
C MET A 447 -5.95 -25.72 28.49
N ALA A 448 -6.47 -25.85 29.71
CA ALA A 448 -6.46 -24.79 30.73
C ALA A 448 -5.04 -24.53 31.28
N VAL A 449 -4.19 -25.55 31.35
CA VAL A 449 -2.81 -25.39 31.81
C VAL A 449 -1.82 -25.03 30.70
N ALA A 450 -2.14 -25.36 29.43
CA ALA A 450 -1.24 -25.10 28.31
C ALA A 450 -0.99 -23.61 28.06
N ALA A 451 0.23 -23.25 27.68
CA ALA A 451 0.58 -21.89 27.26
C ALA A 451 -0.06 -21.52 25.90
N GLY A 452 -0.26 -22.52 25.04
CA GLY A 452 -0.94 -22.38 23.76
C GLY A 452 -1.44 -23.72 23.24
N ILE A 453 -2.36 -23.65 22.26
CA ILE A 453 -3.04 -24.82 21.71
C ILE A 453 -2.89 -24.83 20.18
N LEU A 454 -2.53 -25.98 19.62
CA LEU A 454 -2.41 -26.20 18.18
C LEU A 454 -3.27 -27.39 17.77
N THR A 455 -4.15 -27.21 16.78
CA THR A 455 -4.92 -28.31 16.20
C THR A 455 -4.72 -28.51 14.70
N ALA A 456 -4.68 -29.77 14.26
CA ALA A 456 -4.57 -30.12 12.84
C ALA A 456 -5.85 -29.81 12.07
N THR A 457 -7.02 -30.01 12.69
CA THR A 457 -8.34 -29.74 12.12
C THR A 457 -9.10 -28.69 12.94
N GLY A 458 -10.23 -28.22 12.40
CA GLY A 458 -11.15 -27.31 13.09
C GLY A 458 -11.09 -25.86 12.58
N GLY A 459 -12.23 -25.17 12.65
CA GLY A 459 -12.37 -23.76 12.27
C GLY A 459 -12.43 -22.81 13.47
N LYS A 460 -12.72 -21.53 13.23
CA LYS A 460 -12.84 -20.49 14.29
C LYS A 460 -13.91 -20.77 15.35
N THR A 461 -14.84 -21.69 15.07
CA THR A 461 -15.93 -22.13 15.94
C THR A 461 -15.72 -23.55 16.48
N SER A 462 -14.54 -24.14 16.27
CA SER A 462 -14.20 -25.45 16.84
C SER A 462 -14.14 -25.38 18.37
N HIS A 463 -14.25 -26.54 19.02
CA HIS A 463 -14.12 -26.64 20.48
C HIS A 463 -12.86 -25.93 21.00
N ALA A 464 -11.70 -26.21 20.39
CA ALA A 464 -10.43 -25.59 20.75
C ALA A 464 -10.50 -24.06 20.67
N ALA A 465 -11.04 -23.54 19.57
CA ALA A 465 -11.14 -22.11 19.33
C ALA A 465 -12.11 -21.39 20.28
N VAL A 466 -13.23 -22.03 20.63
CA VAL A 466 -14.24 -21.45 21.54
C VAL A 466 -13.70 -21.43 22.97
N VAL A 467 -13.18 -22.55 23.44
CA VAL A 467 -12.68 -22.69 24.82
C VAL A 467 -11.43 -21.84 25.04
N ALA A 468 -10.46 -21.87 24.13
CA ALA A 468 -9.25 -21.07 24.24
C ALA A 468 -9.55 -19.56 24.25
N ARG A 469 -10.59 -19.11 23.53
CA ARG A 469 -11.03 -17.71 23.50
C ARG A 469 -11.58 -17.28 24.85
N GLY A 470 -12.35 -18.14 25.51
CA GLY A 470 -12.84 -17.88 26.87
C GLY A 470 -11.73 -17.65 27.89
N TRP A 471 -10.54 -18.20 27.66
CA TRP A 471 -9.38 -18.08 28.54
C TRP A 471 -8.27 -17.15 28.04
N GLY A 472 -8.43 -16.56 26.85
CA GLY A 472 -7.38 -15.73 26.24
C GLY A 472 -6.07 -16.48 25.96
N LYS A 473 -6.13 -17.77 25.64
CA LYS A 473 -4.94 -18.57 25.32
C LYS A 473 -4.68 -18.58 23.82
N CYS A 474 -3.44 -18.33 23.42
CA CYS A 474 -3.01 -18.42 22.02
C CYS A 474 -3.44 -19.76 21.41
N CYS A 475 -4.17 -19.70 20.30
CA CYS A 475 -4.75 -20.88 19.70
C CYS A 475 -4.70 -20.79 18.16
N VAL A 476 -4.06 -21.79 17.56
CA VAL A 476 -4.02 -22.02 16.11
C VAL A 476 -4.76 -23.31 15.83
N VAL A 477 -5.76 -23.26 14.94
CA VAL A 477 -6.58 -24.42 14.58
C VAL A 477 -6.54 -24.68 13.09
N GLY A 478 -6.87 -25.89 12.65
CA GLY A 478 -6.91 -26.19 11.21
C GLY A 478 -5.55 -26.06 10.52
N ALA A 479 -4.47 -26.46 11.21
CA ALA A 479 -3.16 -26.59 10.60
C ALA A 479 -3.10 -27.91 9.78
N GLU A 480 -3.77 -27.94 8.63
CA GLU A 480 -4.03 -29.17 7.86
C GLU A 480 -2.77 -29.93 7.40
N LYS A 481 -1.63 -29.25 7.32
CA LYS A 481 -0.32 -29.85 6.98
C LYS A 481 0.34 -30.58 8.15
N LEU A 482 -0.29 -30.59 9.32
CA LEU A 482 0.22 -31.23 10.52
C LEU A 482 -0.29 -32.67 10.59
N GLU A 483 0.63 -33.62 10.56
CA GLU A 483 0.34 -35.02 10.84
C GLU A 483 0.74 -35.31 12.30
N ILE A 484 -0.16 -35.93 13.07
CA ILE A 484 0.07 -36.24 14.49
C ILE A 484 -0.04 -37.74 14.67
N ASP A 485 0.99 -38.34 15.23
CA ASP A 485 1.03 -39.74 15.61
C ASP A 485 1.10 -39.86 17.15
N TYR A 486 -0.01 -40.31 17.73
CA TYR A 486 -0.14 -40.48 19.17
C TYR A 486 0.58 -41.73 19.70
N GLN A 487 0.89 -42.73 18.87
CA GLN A 487 1.63 -43.92 19.30
C GLN A 487 3.10 -43.59 19.50
N THR A 488 3.68 -42.83 18.56
CA THR A 488 5.07 -42.40 18.64
C THR A 488 5.25 -41.08 19.40
N LEU A 489 4.14 -40.46 19.83
CA LEU A 489 4.10 -39.13 20.47
C LEU A 489 4.91 -38.12 19.66
N SER A 490 4.54 -37.97 18.38
CA SER A 490 5.23 -37.06 17.48
C SER A 490 4.27 -36.31 16.57
N MET A 491 4.69 -35.14 16.10
CA MET A 491 4.07 -34.44 14.98
C MET A 491 5.06 -34.22 13.86
N SER A 492 4.58 -34.27 12.63
CA SER A 492 5.37 -34.01 11.44
C SER A 492 4.70 -33.03 10.50
N THR A 493 5.52 -32.28 9.77
CA THR A 493 5.07 -31.43 8.66
C THR A 493 6.26 -31.15 7.74
N ASN A 494 6.07 -31.26 6.42
CA ASN A 494 7.10 -31.00 5.40
C ASN A 494 8.47 -31.68 5.70
N GLY A 495 8.43 -32.93 6.17
CA GLY A 495 9.64 -33.71 6.49
C GLY A 495 10.35 -33.34 7.81
N HIS A 496 9.79 -32.41 8.59
CA HIS A 496 10.29 -32.06 9.93
C HIS A 496 9.49 -32.81 10.98
N VAL A 497 10.15 -33.38 11.99
CA VAL A 497 9.52 -34.16 13.06
C VAL A 497 9.83 -33.53 14.42
N VAL A 498 8.80 -33.32 15.23
CA VAL A 498 8.90 -32.86 16.62
C VAL A 498 8.37 -33.97 17.54
N ARG A 499 9.14 -34.29 18.58
CA ARG A 499 8.84 -35.33 19.57
C ARG A 499 8.77 -34.74 20.98
#